data_AF-A0A2A4PB95-F1
#
_entry.id   AF-A0A2A4PB95-F1
#
_cell.length_a   1.000
_cell.length_b   1.000
_cell.length_c   1.000
_cell.angle_alpha   90.00
_cell.angle_beta   90.00
_cell.angle_gamma   90.00
#
_symmetry.space_group_name_H-M   'P 1'
#
loop_
_entity.id
_entity.type
_entity.pdbx_description
1 polymer ?
#
loop_
_entity_poly.entity_id
_entity_poly.type
_entity_poly.pdbx_seq_one_letter_code
_entity_poly.pdbx_strand_id
1 'polypeptide(L)'
;MAYKELRDHISKGQHKAPKDGKYDNKVFENLEPNHPTVPIYNEWAKKHGVSQLAFNELAQKVINESNLDVEQEKINIEKEIEKLGPNAQDRIKANGQWFNGLKNKGIFTEAEEDIFKIAAADATGQRFIEKVRNMIGDQVPHKLEPTGEELQSLEDIKAQIGSKQYKEDPAFRAKVYASLKRATGKDPESPIE
;
A
#
# COMPACT_ATOMS: atom_id res chain seq x y z
N MET A 1 9.42 16.66 18.73
CA MET A 1 8.05 17.14 18.46
C MET A 1 7.00 16.05 18.73
N ALA A 2 7.20 14.81 18.28
CA ALA A 2 6.29 13.67 18.51
C ALA A 2 5.83 13.41 19.96
N TYR A 3 6.66 13.66 20.98
CA TYR A 3 6.29 13.42 22.39
C TYR A 3 5.26 14.42 22.94
N LYS A 4 5.23 15.64 22.40
CA LYS A 4 4.28 16.69 22.80
C LYS A 4 2.90 16.40 22.23
N GLU A 5 2.85 16.02 20.95
CA GLU A 5 1.63 15.62 20.24
C GLU A 5 1.00 14.37 20.85
N LEU A 6 1.80 13.35 21.16
CA LEU A 6 1.31 12.14 21.85
C LEU A 6 0.67 12.48 23.21
N ARG A 7 1.27 13.40 23.97
CA ARG A 7 0.76 13.83 25.27
C ARG A 7 -0.54 14.63 25.15
N ASP A 8 -0.69 15.41 24.08
CA ASP A 8 -1.92 16.15 23.77
C ASP A 8 -3.06 15.21 23.32
N HIS A 9 -2.77 14.17 22.54
CA HIS A 9 -3.78 13.16 22.16
C HIS A 9 -4.21 12.31 23.37
N ILE A 10 -3.27 12.00 24.27
CA ILE A 10 -3.56 11.28 25.51
C ILE A 10 -4.44 12.14 26.43
N SER A 11 -4.11 13.43 26.62
CA SER A 11 -4.88 14.33 27.49
C SER A 11 -6.30 14.59 26.98
N LYS A 12 -6.51 14.59 25.66
CA LYS A 12 -7.82 14.68 25.00
C LYS A 12 -8.59 13.34 24.97
N GLY A 13 -8.02 12.25 25.49
CA GLY A 13 -8.66 10.94 25.51
C GLY A 13 -8.70 10.20 24.18
N GLN A 14 -8.07 10.74 23.12
CA GLN A 14 -8.13 10.21 21.76
C GLN A 14 -7.38 8.88 21.56
N HIS A 15 -6.56 8.50 22.54
CA HIS A 15 -5.91 7.18 22.62
C HIS A 15 -6.89 6.03 22.94
N LYS A 16 -8.16 6.33 23.25
CA LYS A 16 -9.21 5.34 23.52
C LYS A 16 -10.34 5.48 22.50
N ALA A 17 -11.13 4.42 22.35
CA ALA A 17 -12.38 4.49 21.62
C ALA A 17 -13.38 5.43 22.32
N PRO A 18 -14.21 6.20 21.57
CA PRO A 18 -15.27 7.00 22.14
C PRO A 18 -16.24 6.14 22.95
N LYS A 19 -16.55 6.55 24.19
CA LYS A 19 -17.39 5.77 25.12
C LYS A 19 -18.83 5.59 24.64
N ASP A 20 -19.32 6.54 23.85
CA ASP A 20 -20.65 6.55 23.24
C ASP A 20 -20.65 5.97 21.81
N GLY A 21 -19.49 5.53 21.32
CA GLY A 21 -19.32 5.00 19.97
C GLY A 21 -19.53 6.05 18.87
N LYS A 22 -19.47 7.34 19.20
CA LYS A 22 -19.56 8.45 18.24
C LYS A 22 -18.16 8.98 17.96
N TYR A 23 -17.66 8.71 16.75
CA TYR A 23 -16.36 9.23 16.33
C TYR A 23 -16.48 10.68 15.84
N ASP A 24 -15.42 11.44 16.05
CA ASP A 24 -15.24 12.75 15.44
C ASP A 24 -14.91 12.56 13.95
N ASN A 25 -15.81 13.05 13.09
CA ASN A 25 -15.72 12.91 11.63
C ASN A 25 -15.03 14.10 10.95
N LYS A 26 -14.35 14.98 11.69
CA LYS A 26 -13.62 16.14 11.14
C LYS A 26 -12.69 15.81 9.97
N VAL A 27 -12.07 14.62 10.01
CA VAL A 27 -11.20 14.13 8.93
C VAL A 27 -11.92 14.02 7.58
N PHE A 28 -13.24 13.85 7.59
CA PHE A 28 -14.10 13.72 6.42
C PHE A 28 -14.79 15.04 6.01
N GLU A 29 -14.48 16.18 6.63
CA GLU A 29 -15.13 17.48 6.33
C GLU A 29 -15.01 17.91 4.86
N ASN A 30 -13.99 17.42 4.16
CA ASN A 30 -13.75 17.69 2.75
C ASN A 30 -14.43 16.68 1.81
N LEU A 31 -15.12 15.66 2.32
CA LEU A 31 -15.93 14.74 1.51
C LEU A 31 -17.31 15.34 1.22
N GLU A 32 -17.97 14.83 0.18
CA GLU A 32 -19.35 15.22 -0.11
C GLU A 32 -20.28 14.97 1.09
N PRO A 33 -21.30 15.83 1.32
CA PRO A 33 -22.17 15.77 2.50
C PRO A 33 -22.88 14.43 2.76
N ASN A 34 -23.04 13.58 1.74
CA ASN A 34 -23.69 12.27 1.81
C ASN A 34 -22.75 11.11 1.43
N HIS A 35 -21.44 11.29 1.56
CA HIS A 35 -20.48 10.30 1.12
C HIS A 35 -20.65 8.96 1.88
N PRO A 36 -20.87 7.82 1.18
CA PRO A 36 -21.21 6.54 1.80
C PRO A 36 -20.10 5.97 2.69
N THR A 37 -18.87 6.46 2.53
CA THR A 37 -17.70 5.99 3.29
C THR A 37 -17.74 6.41 4.76
N VAL A 38 -18.34 7.55 5.09
CA VAL A 38 -18.40 8.04 6.48
C VAL A 38 -19.17 7.06 7.40
N PRO A 39 -20.41 6.62 7.08
CA PRO A 39 -21.12 5.65 7.91
C PRO A 39 -20.42 4.29 7.96
N ILE A 40 -19.89 3.79 6.83
CA ILE A 40 -19.16 2.51 6.77
C ILE A 40 -17.94 2.53 7.70
N TYR A 41 -17.18 3.62 7.65
CA TYR A 41 -15.97 3.78 8.43
C TYR A 41 -16.27 3.93 9.92
N ASN A 42 -17.35 4.65 10.27
CA ASN A 42 -17.85 4.74 11.64
C ASN A 42 -18.30 3.38 12.20
N GLU A 43 -19.03 2.59 11.41
CA GLU A 43 -19.48 1.26 11.82
C GLU A 43 -18.31 0.30 12.05
N TRP A 44 -17.34 0.29 11.13
CA TRP A 44 -16.12 -0.50 11.29
C TRP A 44 -15.37 -0.10 12.56
N ALA A 45 -15.10 1.19 12.74
CA ALA A 45 -14.36 1.68 13.89
C ALA A 45 -15.07 1.36 15.21
N LYS A 46 -16.40 1.52 15.26
CA LYS A 46 -17.21 1.16 16.43
C LYS A 46 -17.16 -0.32 16.73
N LYS A 47 -17.31 -1.17 15.71
CA LYS A 47 -17.28 -2.64 15.84
C LYS A 47 -15.94 -3.14 16.39
N HIS A 48 -14.83 -2.49 16.01
CA HIS A 48 -13.48 -2.92 16.35
C HIS A 48 -12.85 -2.15 17.52
N GLY A 49 -13.58 -1.22 18.15
CA GLY A 49 -13.09 -0.47 19.31
C GLY A 49 -11.86 0.39 19.00
N VAL A 50 -11.81 0.95 17.80
CA VAL A 50 -10.67 1.75 17.31
C VAL A 50 -10.55 3.04 18.12
N SER A 51 -9.33 3.48 18.43
CA SER A 51 -9.14 4.76 19.10
C SER A 51 -9.43 5.93 18.16
N GLN A 52 -9.89 7.07 18.67
CA GLN A 52 -10.12 8.25 17.82
C GLN A 52 -8.84 8.69 17.07
N LEU A 53 -7.67 8.48 17.67
CA LEU A 53 -6.38 8.75 17.03
C LEU A 53 -6.16 7.83 15.81
N ALA A 54 -6.32 6.51 15.98
CA ALA A 54 -6.14 5.55 14.89
C ALA A 54 -7.20 5.72 13.79
N PHE A 55 -8.43 6.11 14.16
CA PHE A 55 -9.50 6.50 13.24
C PHE A 55 -9.07 7.68 12.36
N ASN A 56 -8.56 8.75 12.96
CA ASN A 56 -8.12 9.93 12.22
C ASN A 56 -6.92 9.65 11.32
N GLU A 57 -5.93 8.91 11.82
CA GLU A 57 -4.71 8.58 11.08
C GLU A 57 -5.01 7.75 9.82
N LEU A 58 -5.86 6.73 9.95
CA LEU A 58 -6.21 5.87 8.83
C LEU A 58 -7.16 6.60 7.85
N ALA A 59 -8.15 7.35 8.34
CA ALA A 59 -9.03 8.14 7.49
C ALA A 59 -8.26 9.19 6.68
N GLN A 60 -7.29 9.89 7.30
CA GLN A 60 -6.49 10.88 6.61
C GLN A 60 -5.62 10.25 5.51
N LYS A 61 -5.04 9.08 5.76
CA LYS A 61 -4.29 8.34 4.74
C LYS A 61 -5.18 7.92 3.58
N VAL A 62 -6.33 7.32 3.86
CA VAL A 62 -7.29 6.90 2.83
C VAL A 62 -7.76 8.11 2.01
N ILE A 63 -8.10 9.23 2.63
CA ILE A 63 -8.54 10.45 1.93
C ILE A 63 -7.40 11.06 1.12
N ASN A 64 -6.17 11.10 1.64
CA ASN A 64 -5.02 11.61 0.91
C ASN A 64 -4.72 10.73 -0.31
N GLU A 65 -4.81 9.41 -0.18
CA GLU A 65 -4.69 8.46 -1.29
C GLU A 65 -5.87 8.58 -2.28
N SER A 66 -7.08 8.87 -1.78
CA SER A 66 -8.28 9.09 -2.63
C SER A 66 -8.25 10.41 -3.39
N ASN A 67 -7.68 11.46 -2.80
CA ASN A 67 -7.56 12.79 -3.40
C ASN A 67 -6.34 12.91 -4.33
N LEU A 68 -5.46 11.89 -4.34
CA LEU A 68 -4.32 11.85 -5.24
C LEU A 68 -4.68 11.38 -6.66
N ASP A 69 -5.89 10.87 -6.93
CA ASP A 69 -6.27 10.47 -8.30
C ASP A 69 -7.78 10.49 -8.58
N VAL A 70 -8.28 11.63 -9.08
CA VAL A 70 -9.52 11.66 -9.90
C VAL A 70 -9.25 12.12 -11.34
N GLU A 71 -8.02 12.58 -11.66
CA GLU A 71 -7.66 12.95 -13.04
C GLU A 71 -6.71 11.99 -13.76
N GLN A 72 -6.09 10.99 -13.14
CA GLN A 72 -5.40 9.93 -13.90
C GLN A 72 -5.59 8.53 -13.27
N GLU A 73 -5.53 7.52 -14.14
CA GLU A 73 -5.49 6.09 -13.79
C GLU A 73 -6.76 5.47 -13.20
N LYS A 74 -7.70 5.14 -14.11
CA LYS A 74 -8.32 3.81 -14.01
C LYS A 74 -7.17 2.82 -13.82
N ILE A 75 -7.10 2.11 -12.69
CA ILE A 75 -6.08 1.09 -12.41
C ILE A 75 -5.93 0.25 -13.67
N ASN A 76 -4.83 0.47 -14.39
CA ASN A 76 -4.52 -0.37 -15.52
C ASN A 76 -3.92 -1.63 -14.91
N ILE A 77 -4.77 -2.63 -14.71
CA ILE A 77 -4.43 -3.91 -14.09
C ILE A 77 -3.18 -4.50 -14.74
N GLU A 78 -2.98 -4.31 -16.05
CA GLU A 78 -1.77 -4.78 -16.74
C GLU A 78 -0.52 -4.02 -16.29
N LYS A 79 -0.57 -2.69 -16.17
CA LYS A 79 0.55 -1.88 -15.64
C LYS A 79 0.86 -2.20 -14.17
N GLU A 80 -0.16 -2.46 -13.35
CA GLU A 80 0.04 -2.88 -11.95
C GLU A 80 0.65 -4.29 -11.85
N ILE A 81 0.20 -5.22 -12.69
CA ILE A 81 0.81 -6.55 -12.77
C ILE A 81 2.27 -6.46 -13.19
N GLU A 82 2.62 -5.59 -14.16
CA GLU A 82 4.01 -5.37 -14.57
C GLU A 82 4.92 -4.88 -13.43
N LYS A 83 4.40 -4.02 -12.54
CA LYS A 83 5.14 -3.54 -11.36
C LYS A 83 5.57 -4.69 -10.42
N LEU A 84 4.90 -5.85 -10.46
CA LEU A 84 5.30 -7.03 -9.67
C LEU A 84 6.48 -7.81 -10.26
N GLY A 85 6.95 -7.45 -11.45
CA GLY A 85 8.11 -8.04 -12.10
C GLY A 85 7.80 -9.38 -12.79
N PRO A 86 8.83 -10.11 -13.24
CA PRO A 86 8.68 -11.26 -14.13
C PRO A 86 7.85 -12.43 -13.57
N ASN A 87 7.70 -12.52 -12.24
CA ASN A 87 6.91 -13.57 -11.58
C ASN A 87 5.54 -13.07 -11.08
N ALA A 88 5.02 -11.97 -11.64
CA ALA A 88 3.80 -11.32 -11.17
C ALA A 88 2.60 -12.26 -11.03
N GLN A 89 2.32 -13.08 -12.05
CA GLN A 89 1.19 -14.01 -12.06
C GLN A 89 1.32 -15.10 -11.00
N ASP A 90 2.51 -15.66 -10.82
CA ASP A 90 2.78 -16.67 -9.80
C ASP A 90 2.65 -16.09 -8.39
N ARG A 91 3.07 -14.85 -8.18
CA ARG A 91 2.92 -14.12 -6.91
C ARG A 91 1.45 -13.87 -6.56
N ILE A 92 0.68 -13.32 -7.50
CA ILE A 92 -0.77 -13.07 -7.34
C ILE A 92 -1.49 -14.38 -7.01
N LYS A 93 -1.21 -15.44 -7.76
CA LYS A 93 -1.78 -16.77 -7.55
C LYS A 93 -1.40 -17.32 -6.16
N ALA A 94 -0.14 -17.22 -5.77
CA ALA A 94 0.32 -17.72 -4.47
C ALA A 94 -0.33 -16.98 -3.29
N ASN A 95 -0.50 -15.65 -3.41
CA ASN A 95 -1.17 -14.84 -2.38
C ASN A 95 -2.66 -15.21 -2.28
N GLY A 96 -3.34 -15.40 -3.41
CA GLY A 96 -4.73 -15.85 -3.43
C GLY A 96 -4.91 -17.26 -2.84
N GLN A 97 -4.01 -18.19 -3.16
CA GLN A 97 -4.02 -19.54 -2.59
C GLN A 97 -3.79 -19.56 -1.09
N TRP A 98 -2.83 -18.75 -0.62
CA TRP A 98 -2.58 -18.58 0.81
C TRP A 98 -3.82 -18.07 1.55
N PHE A 99 -4.45 -17.00 1.05
CA PHE A 99 -5.66 -16.44 1.66
C PHE A 99 -6.80 -17.47 1.70
N ASN A 100 -7.06 -18.15 0.58
CA ASN A 100 -8.07 -19.20 0.52
C ASN A 100 -7.78 -20.35 1.50
N GLY A 101 -6.51 -20.71 1.69
CA GLY A 101 -6.11 -21.68 2.70
C GLY A 101 -6.45 -21.25 4.13
N LEU A 102 -6.33 -19.96 4.45
CA LEU A 102 -6.72 -19.40 5.75
C LEU A 102 -8.23 -19.30 5.91
N LYS A 103 -8.96 -18.95 4.84
CA LYS A 103 -10.43 -18.95 4.80
C LYS A 103 -10.99 -20.35 5.04
N ASN A 104 -10.44 -21.37 4.37
CA ASN A 104 -10.82 -22.77 4.55
C ASN A 104 -10.56 -23.30 5.98
N LYS A 105 -9.61 -22.69 6.69
CA LYS A 105 -9.33 -22.99 8.11
C LYS A 105 -10.22 -22.19 9.08
N GLY A 106 -11.13 -21.37 8.58
CA GLY A 106 -12.00 -20.51 9.38
C GLY A 106 -11.29 -19.35 10.06
N ILE A 107 -10.06 -19.02 9.65
CA ILE A 107 -9.29 -17.89 10.20
C ILE A 107 -9.83 -16.56 9.65
N PHE A 108 -10.20 -16.55 8.38
CA PHE A 108 -10.84 -15.41 7.72
C PHE A 108 -12.27 -15.75 7.29
N THR A 109 -13.11 -14.74 7.29
CA THR A 109 -14.52 -14.75 6.88
C THR A 109 -14.69 -14.25 5.45
N GLU A 110 -15.89 -14.43 4.88
CA GLU A 110 -16.23 -13.88 3.56
C GLU A 110 -16.16 -12.35 3.54
N ALA A 111 -16.53 -11.67 4.61
CA ALA A 111 -16.42 -10.21 4.70
C ALA A 111 -14.95 -9.73 4.66
N GLU A 112 -14.02 -10.53 5.19
CA GLU A 112 -12.59 -10.23 5.16
C GLU A 112 -11.95 -10.57 3.81
N GLU A 113 -12.62 -11.39 2.98
CA GLU A 113 -12.22 -11.63 1.59
C GLU A 113 -12.32 -10.37 0.73
N ASP A 114 -13.33 -9.52 0.98
CA ASP A 114 -13.48 -8.28 0.24
C ASP A 114 -12.36 -7.28 0.58
N ILE A 115 -11.94 -7.24 1.85
CA ILE A 115 -10.76 -6.48 2.28
C ILE A 115 -9.50 -7.03 1.61
N PHE A 116 -9.36 -8.36 1.56
CA PHE A 116 -8.24 -8.99 0.87
C PHE A 116 -8.22 -8.65 -0.62
N LYS A 117 -9.36 -8.68 -1.31
CA LYS A 117 -9.47 -8.32 -2.74
C LYS A 117 -9.05 -6.88 -3.01
N ILE A 118 -9.47 -5.95 -2.16
CA ILE A 118 -9.06 -4.54 -2.22
C ILE A 118 -7.55 -4.44 -2.01
N ALA A 119 -7.03 -5.07 -0.95
CA ALA A 119 -5.60 -5.09 -0.65
C ALA A 119 -4.77 -5.92 -1.65
N ALA A 120 -5.38 -6.69 -2.54
CA ALA A 120 -4.70 -7.49 -3.55
C ALA A 120 -4.89 -6.91 -4.97
N ALA A 121 -5.58 -5.77 -5.09
CA ALA A 121 -6.00 -5.18 -6.36
C ALA A 121 -4.83 -4.61 -7.19
N ASP A 122 -3.73 -4.24 -6.53
CA ASP A 122 -2.58 -3.59 -7.15
C ASP A 122 -1.23 -4.18 -6.68
N ALA A 123 -0.14 -3.69 -7.25
CA ALA A 123 1.19 -4.19 -6.96
C ALA A 123 1.63 -3.93 -5.51
N THR A 124 1.20 -2.80 -4.94
CA THR A 124 1.55 -2.37 -3.59
C THR A 124 0.92 -3.30 -2.56
N GLY A 125 -0.36 -3.56 -2.72
CA GLY A 125 -1.13 -4.46 -1.90
C GLY A 125 -0.62 -5.91 -1.93
N GLN A 126 -0.29 -6.43 -3.13
CA GLN A 126 0.33 -7.75 -3.29
C GLN A 126 1.67 -7.86 -2.53
N ARG A 127 2.51 -6.81 -2.56
CA ARG A 127 3.77 -6.77 -1.78
C ARG A 127 3.52 -6.66 -0.28
N PHE A 128 2.51 -5.92 0.14
CA PHE A 128 2.12 -5.82 1.54
C PHE A 128 1.75 -7.21 2.08
N ILE A 129 0.91 -7.95 1.36
CA ILE A 129 0.53 -9.33 1.72
C ILE A 129 1.76 -10.22 1.87
N GLU A 130 2.70 -10.17 0.92
CA GLU A 130 3.91 -10.99 0.99
C GLU A 130 4.81 -10.63 2.19
N LYS A 131 4.93 -9.34 2.53
CA LYS A 131 5.65 -8.91 3.73
C LYS A 131 4.99 -9.47 4.99
N VAL A 132 3.65 -9.44 5.07
CA VAL A 132 2.89 -10.05 6.17
C VAL A 132 3.15 -11.55 6.25
N ARG A 133 3.06 -12.27 5.13
CA ARG A 133 3.36 -13.71 5.04
C ARG A 133 4.75 -14.04 5.57
N ASN A 134 5.76 -13.26 5.16
CA ASN A 134 7.13 -13.45 5.65
C ASN A 134 7.30 -13.16 7.14
N MET A 135 6.61 -12.15 7.69
CA MET A 135 6.66 -11.87 9.13
C MET A 135 6.13 -13.03 9.98
N ILE A 136 5.12 -13.76 9.47
CA ILE A 136 4.52 -14.90 10.17
C ILE A 136 5.23 -16.23 9.86
N GLY A 137 6.38 -16.19 9.18
CA GLY A 137 7.18 -17.36 8.85
C GLY A 137 6.60 -18.23 7.74
N ASP A 138 5.61 -17.74 7.00
CA ASP A 138 5.16 -18.38 5.77
C ASP A 138 6.21 -18.13 4.67
N GLN A 139 6.65 -19.20 4.01
CA GLN A 139 7.61 -19.05 2.92
C GLN A 139 6.88 -18.58 1.67
N VAL A 140 7.02 -17.30 1.35
CA VAL A 140 6.63 -16.82 0.02
C VAL A 140 7.48 -17.54 -1.04
N PRO A 141 6.90 -17.95 -2.19
CA PRO A 141 7.61 -18.74 -3.19
C PRO A 141 8.85 -18.06 -3.79
N HIS A 142 8.99 -16.75 -3.60
CA HIS A 142 10.05 -15.93 -4.18
C HIS A 142 10.65 -14.99 -3.13
N LYS A 143 11.97 -14.85 -3.11
CA LYS A 143 12.67 -13.92 -2.20
C LYS A 143 12.10 -12.52 -2.35
N LEU A 144 11.57 -11.94 -1.26
CA LEU A 144 11.21 -10.53 -1.25
C LEU A 144 12.49 -9.70 -1.41
N GLU A 145 12.58 -8.96 -2.51
CA GLU A 145 13.58 -7.91 -2.64
C GLU A 145 13.28 -6.83 -1.57
N PRO A 146 14.27 -6.41 -0.78
CA PRO A 146 14.08 -5.39 0.25
C PRO A 146 13.67 -4.08 -0.42
N THR A 147 12.41 -3.67 -0.24
CA THR A 147 11.81 -2.48 -0.87
C THR A 147 11.66 -1.38 0.17
N GLY A 148 12.69 -0.54 0.26
CA GLY A 148 12.67 0.74 0.97
C GLY A 148 12.39 1.95 0.06
N GLU A 149 12.39 1.76 -1.26
CA GLU A 149 11.99 2.78 -2.24
C GLU A 149 10.84 2.18 -3.07
N GLU A 150 9.78 2.96 -3.30
CA GLU A 150 8.69 2.60 -4.22
C GLU A 150 9.29 2.12 -5.54
N LEU A 151 8.90 0.92 -5.98
CA LEU A 151 9.29 0.44 -7.31
C LEU A 151 8.57 1.33 -8.34
N GLN A 152 9.32 2.27 -8.88
CA GLN A 152 8.95 3.13 -10.00
C GLN A 152 8.53 2.28 -11.21
N SER A 153 7.63 2.79 -12.04
CA SER A 153 7.22 2.07 -13.25
C SER A 153 8.41 1.91 -14.21
N LEU A 154 8.37 0.91 -15.11
CA LEU A 154 9.44 0.72 -16.09
C LEU A 154 9.60 1.96 -17.01
N GLU A 155 8.49 2.65 -17.31
CA GLU A 155 8.50 3.92 -18.05
C GLU A 155 9.24 5.01 -17.28
N ASP A 156 8.95 5.18 -15.99
CA ASP A 156 9.61 6.17 -15.13
C ASP A 156 11.10 5.89 -14.97
N ILE A 157 11.48 4.61 -14.86
CA ILE A 157 12.88 4.19 -14.77
C ILE A 157 13.60 4.50 -16.09
N LYS A 158 12.97 4.22 -17.25
CA LYS A 158 13.54 4.54 -18.57
C LYS A 158 13.64 6.04 -18.80
N ALA A 159 12.65 6.83 -18.35
CA ALA A 159 12.66 8.27 -18.46
C ALA A 159 13.85 8.91 -17.70
N GLN A 160 14.28 8.29 -16.60
CA GLN A 160 15.45 8.75 -15.83
C GLN A 160 16.76 8.66 -16.61
N ILE A 161 16.88 7.75 -17.59
CA ILE A 161 18.08 7.59 -18.43
C ILE A 161 18.34 8.86 -19.27
N GLY A 162 17.29 9.58 -19.66
CA GLY A 162 17.39 10.84 -20.40
C GLY A 162 17.77 12.05 -19.55
N SER A 163 17.76 11.93 -18.21
CA SER A 163 17.97 13.06 -17.31
C SER A 163 19.42 13.55 -17.30
N LYS A 164 19.60 14.84 -17.00
CA LYS A 164 20.92 15.44 -16.80
C LYS A 164 21.67 14.77 -15.63
N GLN A 165 20.94 14.44 -14.55
CA GLN A 165 21.49 13.77 -13.38
C GLN A 165 22.03 12.37 -13.70
N TYR A 166 21.37 11.62 -14.59
CA TYR A 166 21.89 10.34 -15.07
C TYR A 166 23.24 10.49 -15.79
N LYS A 167 23.47 11.57 -16.53
CA LYS A 167 24.75 11.80 -17.20
C LYS A 167 25.85 12.22 -16.21
N GLU A 168 25.51 13.03 -15.22
CA GLU A 168 26.48 13.69 -14.34
C GLU A 168 26.81 12.91 -13.06
N ASP A 169 25.87 12.10 -12.54
CA ASP A 169 26.01 11.41 -11.25
C ASP A 169 26.11 9.88 -11.42
N PRO A 170 27.31 9.29 -11.22
CA PRO A 170 27.51 7.85 -11.28
C PRO A 170 26.69 7.04 -10.27
N ALA A 171 26.42 7.59 -9.08
CA ALA A 171 25.64 6.91 -8.05
C ALA A 171 24.16 6.88 -8.43
N PHE A 172 23.63 7.99 -8.96
CA PHE A 172 22.28 8.04 -9.50
C PHE A 172 22.12 7.08 -10.69
N ARG A 173 23.11 7.04 -11.59
CA ARG A 173 23.16 6.06 -12.68
C ARG A 173 23.07 4.62 -12.19
N ALA A 174 23.89 4.26 -11.21
CA ALA A 174 23.90 2.92 -10.64
C ALA A 174 22.54 2.55 -10.01
N LYS A 175 21.86 3.52 -9.38
CA LYS A 175 20.49 3.33 -8.88
C LYS A 175 19.51 3.05 -10.03
N VAL A 176 19.55 3.82 -11.11
CA VAL A 176 18.68 3.61 -12.29
C VAL A 176 18.94 2.24 -12.92
N TYR A 177 20.19 1.80 -13.06
CA TYR A 177 20.51 0.45 -13.54
C TYR A 177 19.98 -0.64 -12.61
N ALA A 178 20.15 -0.48 -11.30
CA ALA A 178 19.63 -1.44 -10.33
C ALA A 178 18.10 -1.52 -10.41
N SER A 179 17.41 -0.38 -10.55
CA SER A 179 15.95 -0.34 -10.75
C SER A 179 15.54 -0.97 -12.08
N LEU A 180 16.27 -0.72 -13.17
CA LEU A 180 15.99 -1.29 -14.49
C LEU A 180 16.22 -2.80 -14.52
N LYS A 181 17.28 -3.29 -13.87
CA LYS A 181 17.55 -4.73 -13.68
C LYS A 181 16.45 -5.41 -12.88
N ARG A 182 15.99 -4.77 -11.79
CA ARG A 182 14.89 -5.27 -10.97
C ARG A 182 13.57 -5.32 -11.74
N ALA A 183 13.27 -4.29 -12.53
CA ALA A 183 12.03 -4.20 -13.30
C ALA A 183 11.99 -5.20 -14.48
N THR A 184 13.13 -5.44 -15.14
CA THR A 184 13.19 -6.25 -16.36
C THR A 184 13.67 -7.69 -16.15
N GLY A 185 14.27 -8.00 -15.00
CA GLY A 185 14.88 -9.30 -14.71
C GLY A 185 16.11 -9.62 -15.56
N LYS A 186 16.60 -8.67 -16.36
CA LYS A 186 17.78 -8.80 -17.22
C LYS A 186 18.82 -7.76 -16.83
N ASP A 187 20.09 -8.09 -17.01
CA ASP A 187 21.15 -7.09 -16.92
C ASP A 187 20.96 -6.07 -18.05
N PRO A 188 20.70 -4.79 -17.74
CA PRO A 188 20.53 -3.80 -18.78
C PRO A 188 21.86 -3.56 -19.49
N GLU A 189 21.83 -3.53 -20.82
CA GLU A 189 22.97 -3.02 -21.58
C GLU A 189 23.27 -1.60 -21.14
N SER A 190 24.56 -1.27 -20.97
CA SER A 190 24.96 0.07 -20.58
C SER A 190 24.78 1.04 -21.75
N PRO A 191 23.83 2.01 -21.74
CA PRO A 191 23.72 3.05 -22.78
C PRO A 191 24.89 4.02 -22.89
N ILE A 192 26.04 3.75 -22.26
CA ILE A 192 27.21 4.63 -22.29
C ILE A 192 28.38 3.86 -22.94
N GLU A 193 28.64 4.19 -24.20
CA GLU A 193 29.99 4.39 -24.71
C GLU A 193 30.50 5.79 -24.32
#